data_AF-A0A3B0YJC4-F1
#
_entry.id   AF-A0A3B0YJC4-F1
#
_cell.length_a   1.000
_cell.length_b   1.000
_cell.length_c   1.000
_cell.angle_alpha   90.00
_cell.angle_beta   90.00
_cell.angle_gamma   90.00
#
_symmetry.space_group_name_H-M   'P 1'
#
loop_
_entity.id
_entity.type
_entity.pdbx_description
1 polymer ?
#
loop_
_entity_poly.entity_id
_entity_poly.type
_entity_poly.pdbx_seq_one_letter_code
_entity_poly.pdbx_strand_id
1 'polypeptide(L)'
;MKTLAVLLLSLMAFSAFGASAKSKQLYTYTGNDLSSNCVDGSAYRRGLCLGYVNGVASMQKKACIPDGVKFGQLKRVIERYMEENPEQAHKHAFKIVVAALKEAWPCK
;
A
#
# COMPACT_ATOMS: atom_id res chain seq x y z
N MET A 1 -3.40 41.66 -33.24
CA MET A 1 -2.93 41.92 -31.86
C MET A 1 -3.71 41.15 -30.80
N LYS A 2 -5.05 41.04 -30.88
CA LYS A 2 -5.85 40.26 -29.88
C LYS A 2 -5.62 38.73 -29.94
N THR A 3 -5.39 38.18 -31.14
CA THR A 3 -5.13 36.74 -31.35
C THR A 3 -3.74 36.27 -30.90
N LEU A 4 -2.73 37.15 -30.95
CA LEU A 4 -1.38 36.88 -30.41
C LEU A 4 -1.37 36.82 -28.87
N ALA A 5 -2.20 37.62 -28.21
CA ALA A 5 -2.32 37.63 -26.75
C ALA A 5 -2.97 36.34 -26.22
N VAL A 6 -3.93 35.76 -26.94
CA VAL A 6 -4.62 34.51 -26.55
C VAL A 6 -3.69 33.30 -26.68
N LEU A 7 -2.83 33.25 -27.71
CA LEU A 7 -1.85 32.18 -27.88
C LEU A 7 -0.78 32.21 -26.77
N LEU A 8 -0.30 33.40 -26.39
CA LEU A 8 0.67 33.55 -25.29
C LEU A 8 0.09 33.16 -23.91
N LEU A 9 -1.20 33.38 -23.67
CA LEU A 9 -1.88 32.94 -22.44
C LEU A 9 -2.06 31.41 -22.37
N SER A 10 -2.26 30.73 -23.51
CA SER A 10 -2.40 29.27 -23.55
C SER A 10 -1.08 28.51 -23.30
N LEU A 11 0.08 29.12 -23.59
CA LEU A 11 1.39 28.49 -23.37
C LEU A 11 1.85 28.48 -21.91
N MET A 12 1.29 29.34 -21.05
CA MET A 12 1.63 29.36 -19.61
C MET A 12 0.85 28.34 -18.78
N ALA A 13 -0.17 27.68 -19.34
CA ALA A 13 -0.99 26.71 -18.61
C ALA A 13 -0.41 25.27 -18.62
N PHE A 14 0.67 25.01 -19.36
CA PHE A 14 1.21 23.65 -19.54
C PHE A 14 2.36 23.29 -18.58
N SER A 15 2.89 24.24 -17.81
CA SER A 15 4.09 24.05 -16.98
C SER A 15 3.83 23.64 -15.52
N ALA A 16 2.59 23.39 -15.12
CA ALA A 16 2.27 23.01 -13.73
C ALA A 16 2.27 21.48 -13.46
N PHE A 17 2.48 20.62 -14.46
CA PHE A 17 2.45 19.15 -14.30
C PHE A 17 3.81 18.54 -13.93
N GLY A 18 4.52 19.18 -12.99
CA GLY A 18 5.90 18.83 -12.62
C GLY A 18 6.15 18.65 -11.12
N ALA A 19 5.11 18.52 -10.29
CA ALA A 19 5.30 18.16 -8.89
C ALA A 19 5.69 16.67 -8.79
N SER A 20 6.99 16.39 -8.94
CA SER A 20 7.56 15.09 -8.55
C SER A 20 7.40 14.96 -7.05
N ALA A 21 6.39 14.19 -6.61
CA ALA A 21 6.25 13.80 -5.22
C ALA A 21 7.49 12.98 -4.86
N LYS A 22 8.42 13.60 -4.10
CA LYS A 22 9.62 12.91 -3.62
C LYS A 22 9.20 11.65 -2.87
N SER A 23 9.53 10.48 -3.41
CA SER A 23 9.19 9.15 -2.89
C SER A 23 10.01 8.80 -1.64
N LYS A 24 9.94 9.62 -0.58
CA LYS A 24 10.60 9.31 0.70
C LYS A 24 9.89 8.18 1.47
N GLN A 25 8.68 7.78 1.04
CA GLN A 25 7.85 6.81 1.76
C GLN A 25 8.23 5.35 1.58
N LEU A 26 8.96 4.95 0.52
CA LEU A 26 9.13 3.52 0.24
C LEU A 26 9.97 2.79 1.31
N TYR A 27 10.91 3.51 1.96
CA TYR A 27 11.75 2.97 3.04
C TYR A 27 11.19 3.20 4.45
N THR A 28 10.15 4.04 4.59
CA THR A 28 9.58 4.42 5.88
C THR A 28 8.15 3.91 6.08
N TYR A 29 7.65 3.05 5.20
CA TYR A 29 6.29 2.50 5.30
C TYR A 29 6.22 1.46 6.44
N THR A 30 5.53 1.82 7.53
CA THR A 30 5.46 1.05 8.79
C THR A 30 4.13 0.33 8.97
N GLY A 31 4.03 -0.49 10.02
CA GLY A 31 2.77 -1.09 10.47
C GLY A 31 1.69 -0.05 10.81
N ASN A 32 2.06 1.13 11.30
CA ASN A 32 1.11 2.23 11.52
C ASN A 32 0.49 2.70 10.20
N ASP A 33 1.30 2.85 9.15
CA ASP A 33 0.81 3.22 7.83
C ASP A 33 -0.04 2.10 7.21
N LEU A 34 0.39 0.84 7.41
CA LEU A 34 -0.34 -0.34 6.99
C LEU A 34 -1.72 -0.41 7.66
N SER A 35 -1.79 -0.18 8.97
CA SER A 35 -3.04 -0.15 9.73
C SER A 35 -3.96 0.97 9.25
N SER A 36 -3.41 2.17 9.07
CA SER A 36 -4.12 3.35 8.52
C SER A 36 -4.73 3.11 7.12
N ASN A 37 -4.20 2.14 6.36
CA ASN A 37 -4.71 1.79 5.03
C ASN A 37 -5.59 0.53 5.01
N CYS A 38 -5.33 -0.44 5.89
CA CYS A 38 -6.04 -1.72 5.92
C CYS A 38 -7.24 -1.70 6.87
N VAL A 39 -7.12 -1.09 8.03
CA VAL A 39 -8.17 -1.05 9.05
C VAL A 39 -9.05 0.19 8.83
N ASP A 40 -8.41 1.33 8.62
CA ASP A 40 -9.11 2.61 8.55
C ASP A 40 -9.40 3.08 7.12
N GLY A 41 -10.61 3.63 6.91
CA GLY A 41 -10.83 4.66 5.90
C GLY A 41 -11.46 4.25 4.56
N SER A 42 -11.26 5.15 3.60
CA SER A 42 -11.99 5.25 2.33
C SER A 42 -11.71 4.09 1.36
N ALA A 43 -12.53 3.96 0.32
CA ALA A 43 -12.32 2.98 -0.75
C ALA A 43 -10.91 3.05 -1.36
N TYR A 44 -10.34 4.26 -1.46
CA TYR A 44 -8.97 4.49 -1.95
C TYR A 44 -7.90 3.82 -1.06
N ARG A 45 -7.97 4.03 0.25
CA ARG A 45 -7.02 3.45 1.22
C ARG A 45 -7.08 1.92 1.25
N ARG A 46 -8.30 1.38 1.19
CA ARG A 46 -8.50 -0.07 1.05
C ARG A 46 -7.84 -0.60 -0.23
N GLY A 47 -7.92 0.14 -1.34
CA GLY A 47 -7.20 -0.18 -2.56
C GLY A 47 -5.68 -0.24 -2.38
N LEU A 48 -5.10 0.74 -1.68
CA LEU A 48 -3.66 0.76 -1.35
C LEU A 48 -3.26 -0.45 -0.49
N CYS A 49 -4.04 -0.78 0.54
CA CYS A 49 -3.81 -1.96 1.36
C CYS A 49 -3.81 -3.24 0.52
N LEU A 50 -4.86 -3.46 -0.29
CA LEU A 50 -4.98 -4.67 -1.09
C LEU A 50 -3.84 -4.80 -2.11
N GLY A 51 -3.46 -3.71 -2.77
CA GLY A 51 -2.34 -3.70 -3.72
C GLY A 51 -1.02 -4.06 -3.03
N TYR A 52 -0.73 -3.43 -1.89
CA TYR A 52 0.49 -3.71 -1.13
C TYR A 52 0.56 -5.16 -0.64
N VAL A 53 -0.49 -5.62 0.05
CA VAL A 53 -0.54 -6.98 0.63
C VAL A 53 -0.48 -8.04 -0.47
N ASN A 54 -1.21 -7.85 -1.58
CA ASN A 54 -1.18 -8.79 -2.70
C ASN A 54 0.22 -8.85 -3.35
N GLY A 55 0.89 -7.70 -3.52
CA GLY A 55 2.25 -7.65 -4.05
C GLY A 55 3.27 -8.35 -3.16
N VAL A 56 3.13 -8.25 -1.84
CA VAL A 56 4.00 -9.01 -0.92
C VAL A 56 3.67 -10.50 -0.94
N ALA A 57 2.38 -10.85 -0.95
CA ALA A 57 1.93 -12.24 -0.96
C ALA A 57 2.40 -13.00 -2.21
N SER A 58 2.37 -12.37 -3.39
CA SER A 58 2.78 -12.99 -4.65
C SER A 58 4.27 -13.37 -4.69
N MET A 59 5.10 -12.73 -3.86
CA MET A 59 6.53 -13.03 -3.77
C MET A 59 6.87 -13.99 -2.62
N GLN A 60 5.91 -14.32 -1.75
CA GLN A 60 6.23 -14.94 -0.47
C GLN A 60 6.19 -16.47 -0.50
N LYS A 61 7.22 -17.07 -1.11
CA LYS A 61 7.37 -18.52 -1.26
C LYS A 61 7.43 -19.32 0.05
N LYS A 62 7.67 -18.66 1.19
CA LYS A 62 7.75 -19.29 2.52
C LYS A 62 6.42 -19.27 3.28
N ALA A 63 5.38 -18.68 2.70
CA ALA A 63 4.01 -18.82 3.17
C ALA A 63 3.26 -19.69 2.16
N CYS A 64 2.70 -20.80 2.61
CA CYS A 64 1.99 -21.77 1.76
C CYS A 64 0.52 -21.36 1.60
N ILE A 65 0.32 -20.18 1.01
CA ILE A 65 -1.00 -19.57 0.81
C ILE A 65 -1.84 -20.48 -0.11
N PRO A 66 -3.00 -20.99 0.33
CA PRO A 66 -3.83 -21.88 -0.46
C PRO A 66 -4.36 -21.23 -1.75
N ASP A 67 -4.58 -22.07 -2.75
CA ASP A 67 -5.28 -21.65 -3.97
C ASP A 67 -6.69 -21.13 -3.64
N GLY A 68 -7.10 -20.08 -4.36
CA GLY A 68 -8.43 -19.49 -4.20
C GLY A 68 -8.56 -18.47 -3.08
N VAL A 69 -7.53 -18.24 -2.26
CA VAL A 69 -7.50 -17.12 -1.29
C VAL A 69 -7.77 -15.80 -2.02
N LYS A 70 -8.76 -15.05 -1.52
CA LYS A 70 -9.17 -13.76 -2.09
C LYS A 70 -8.49 -12.61 -1.38
N PHE A 71 -8.41 -11.45 -2.03
CA PHE A 71 -7.80 -10.23 -1.46
C PHE A 71 -8.42 -9.83 -0.12
N GLY A 72 -9.73 -10.00 0.06
CA GLY A 72 -10.39 -9.74 1.34
C GLY A 72 -9.92 -10.65 2.47
N GLN A 73 -9.56 -11.91 2.18
CA GLN A 73 -9.01 -12.83 3.17
C GLN A 73 -7.56 -12.50 3.50
N LEU A 74 -6.74 -12.13 2.51
CA LEU A 74 -5.38 -11.62 2.75
C LEU A 74 -5.43 -10.41 3.70
N LYS A 75 -6.28 -9.42 3.41
CA LYS A 75 -6.49 -8.25 4.26
C LYS A 75 -6.84 -8.66 5.70
N ARG A 76 -7.82 -9.55 5.87
CA ARG A 76 -8.26 -9.99 7.21
C ARG A 76 -7.16 -10.69 8.01
N VAL A 77 -6.28 -11.45 7.35
CA VAL A 77 -5.09 -12.04 7.99
C VAL A 77 -4.15 -10.95 8.51
N ILE A 78 -3.92 -9.90 7.73
CA ILE A 78 -3.06 -8.77 8.15
C ILE A 78 -3.69 -7.99 9.29
N GLU A 79 -5.00 -7.70 9.22
CA GLU A 79 -5.73 -7.01 10.29
C GLU A 79 -5.63 -7.77 11.61
N ARG A 80 -5.93 -9.07 11.60
CA ARG A 80 -5.83 -9.93 12.79
C ARG A 80 -4.42 -9.91 13.37
N TYR A 81 -3.39 -10.09 12.54
CA TYR A 81 -2.00 -10.08 13.02
C TYR A 81 -1.62 -8.73 13.66
N MET A 82 -2.06 -7.60 13.10
CA MET A 82 -1.77 -6.29 13.70
C MET A 82 -2.53 -6.04 15.00
N GLU A 83 -3.76 -6.55 15.12
CA GLU A 83 -4.55 -6.50 16.35
C GLU A 83 -3.89 -7.34 17.47
N GLU A 84 -3.35 -8.51 17.12
CA GLU A 84 -2.67 -9.41 18.05
C GLU A 84 -1.23 -8.98 18.39
N ASN A 85 -0.61 -8.11 17.58
CA ASN A 85 0.79 -7.69 17.72
C ASN A 85 0.98 -6.15 17.65
N PRO A 86 0.28 -5.35 18.48
CA PRO A 86 0.29 -3.89 18.39
C PRO A 86 1.68 -3.28 18.63
N GLU A 87 2.52 -3.92 19.43
CA GLU A 87 3.90 -3.48 19.70
C GLU A 87 4.78 -3.49 18.44
N GLN A 88 4.38 -4.22 17.40
CA GLN A 88 5.13 -4.28 16.14
C GLN A 88 4.78 -3.17 15.16
N ALA A 89 3.79 -2.32 15.46
CA ALA A 89 3.27 -1.34 14.48
C ALA A 89 4.34 -0.32 14.00
N HIS A 90 5.39 -0.07 14.78
CA HIS A 90 6.52 0.78 14.40
C HIS A 90 7.49 0.12 13.41
N LYS A 91 7.41 -1.20 13.21
CA LYS A 91 8.28 -1.95 12.30
C LYS A 91 7.85 -1.72 10.86
N HIS A 92 8.77 -2.02 9.93
CA HIS A 92 8.53 -1.93 8.50
C HIS A 92 7.36 -2.84 8.07
N ALA A 93 6.40 -2.32 7.31
CA ALA A 93 5.16 -3.01 6.93
C ALA A 93 5.41 -4.33 6.21
N PHE A 94 6.41 -4.38 5.32
CA PHE A 94 6.81 -5.63 4.64
C PHE A 94 7.07 -6.76 5.63
N LYS A 95 7.79 -6.50 6.74
CA LYS A 95 8.11 -7.53 7.72
C LYS A 95 6.85 -8.03 8.43
N ILE A 96 5.93 -7.12 8.73
CA ILE A 96 4.63 -7.44 9.35
C ILE A 96 3.80 -8.32 8.41
N VAL A 97 3.67 -7.95 7.14
CA VAL A 97 2.91 -8.74 6.16
C VAL A 97 3.53 -10.13 5.99
N VAL A 98 4.85 -10.23 5.88
CA VAL A 98 5.51 -11.54 5.76
C VAL A 98 5.32 -12.41 7.00
N ALA A 99 5.39 -11.83 8.21
CA ALA A 99 5.14 -12.56 9.45
C ALA A 99 3.69 -13.07 9.52
N ALA A 100 2.72 -12.18 9.27
CA ALA A 100 1.30 -12.51 9.26
C ALA A 100 0.95 -13.65 8.28
N LEU A 101 1.50 -13.60 7.06
CA LEU A 101 1.26 -14.63 6.04
C LEU A 101 1.85 -15.99 6.44
N LYS A 102 3.05 -16.00 7.04
CA LYS A 102 3.70 -17.23 7.52
C LYS A 102 2.99 -17.84 8.72
N GLU A 103 2.44 -17.01 9.59
CA GLU A 103 1.68 -17.46 10.75
C GLU A 103 0.33 -18.03 10.34
N ALA A 104 -0.38 -17.37 9.41
CA ALA A 104 -1.67 -17.85 8.92
C ALA A 104 -1.55 -19.10 8.04
N TRP A 105 -0.47 -19.20 7.25
CA TRP A 105 -0.25 -20.29 6.29
C TRP A 105 1.19 -20.80 6.34
N PRO A 106 1.60 -21.45 7.44
CA PRO A 106 2.92 -22.06 7.53
C PRO A 106 3.05 -23.19 6.51
N CYS A 107 4.20 -23.28 5.87
CA CYS A 107 4.57 -24.47 5.10
C CYS A 107 4.91 -25.61 6.07
N LYS A 108 4.45 -26.82 5.77
CA LYS A 108 4.78 -28.04 6.52
C LYS A 108 6.07 -28.66 6.02
#